data_AF-A0A5K0ZYS3-F1
#
_entry.id   AF-A0A5K0ZYS3-F1
#
_cell.length_a   1.000
_cell.length_b   1.000
_cell.length_c   1.000
_cell.angle_alpha   90.00
_cell.angle_beta   90.00
_cell.angle_gamma   90.00
#
_symmetry.space_group_name_H-M   'P 1'
#
loop_
_entity.id
_entity.type
_entity.pdbx_description
1 polymer ?
#
loop_
_entity_poly.entity_id
_entity_poly.type
_entity_poly.pdbx_seq_one_letter_code
_entity_poly.pdbx_strand_id
1 'polypeptide(L)'
;EAYIAFFNLGSSARTISPKLADITGDLITCSVDTGDAIDSAGEKFRAFDVWGGRDLGEINSTFSTTVPAHGCVLLVLDCPLVAVL
;
A
#
# COMPACT_ATOMS: atom_id res chain seq x y z
N GLU A 1 -10.37 -3.70 0.79
CA GLU A 1 -9.45 -2.89 1.61
C GLU A 1 -8.33 -3.75 2.17
N ALA A 2 -7.13 -3.20 2.30
CA ALA A 2 -5.98 -3.85 2.92
C ALA A 2 -5.27 -2.91 3.89
N TYR A 3 -4.81 -3.44 5.02
CA TYR A 3 -4.09 -2.67 6.04
C TYR A 3 -2.61 -3.04 6.01
N ILE A 4 -1.74 -2.04 5.86
CA ILE A 4 -0.30 -2.22 5.74
C ILE A 4 0.40 -1.35 6.77
N ALA A 5 1.23 -1.97 7.60
CA ALA A 5 2.02 -1.30 8.61
C ALA A 5 3.51 -1.33 8.25
N PHE A 6 4.14 -0.15 8.24
CA PHE A 6 5.58 -0.01 8.06
C PHE A 6 6.24 0.29 9.39
N PHE A 7 7.14 -0.59 9.83
CA PHE A 7 7.90 -0.43 11.07
C PHE A 7 9.32 0.01 10.77
N ASN A 8 9.77 1.08 11.43
CA ASN A 8 11.17 1.50 11.40
C ASN A 8 11.84 1.08 12.71
N LEU A 9 12.64 0.02 12.66
CA LEU A 9 13.41 -0.46 13.82
C LEU A 9 14.73 0.29 14.02
N GLY A 10 15.05 1.23 13.13
CA GLY A 10 16.26 2.05 13.21
C GLY A 10 16.14 3.23 14.19
N SER A 11 17.30 3.77 14.56
CA SER A 11 17.43 4.89 15.51
C SER A 11 17.27 6.27 14.86
N SER A 12 17.03 6.35 13.56
CA SER A 12 16.75 7.58 12.82
C SER A 12 15.50 7.45 11.96
N ALA A 13 14.84 8.57 11.67
CA ALA A 13 13.71 8.58 10.76
C ALA A 13 14.12 8.07 9.37
N ARG A 14 13.28 7.25 8.75
CA ARG A 14 13.56 6.63 7.47
C ARG A 14 12.38 6.76 6.53
N THR A 15 12.65 7.13 5.29
CA THR A 15 11.68 7.03 4.21
C THR A 15 11.65 5.59 3.70
N ILE A 16 10.46 5.00 3.71
CA ILE A 16 10.19 3.66 3.19
C ILE A 16 9.39 3.85 1.90
N SER A 17 9.86 3.23 0.82
CA SER A 17 9.33 3.39 -0.53
C SER A 17 9.06 2.03 -1.16
N PRO A 18 7.99 1.33 -0.75
CA PRO A 18 7.70 0.02 -1.29
C PRO A 18 7.18 0.12 -2.73
N LYS A 19 7.41 -0.94 -3.50
CA LYS A 19 6.64 -1.17 -4.72
C LYS A 19 5.32 -1.80 -4.32
N LEU A 20 4.24 -1.38 -4.96
CA LEU A 20 2.93 -1.86 -4.60
C LEU A 20 2.76 -3.36 -4.91
N ALA A 21 3.32 -3.81 -6.04
CA ALA A 21 3.39 -5.23 -6.42
C ALA A 21 3.96 -6.13 -5.32
N ASP A 22 4.98 -5.66 -4.59
CA ASP A 22 5.64 -6.42 -3.53
C ASP A 22 4.73 -6.58 -2.28
N ILE A 23 3.69 -5.75 -2.15
CA ILE A 23 2.76 -5.79 -1.03
C ILE A 23 1.42 -6.40 -1.42
N THR A 24 0.93 -6.12 -2.63
CA THR A 24 -0.40 -6.54 -3.08
C THR A 24 -0.44 -7.93 -3.70
N GLY A 25 0.69 -8.48 -4.13
CA GLY A 25 0.76 -9.82 -4.72
C GLY A 25 0.23 -10.94 -3.79
N ASP A 26 0.35 -10.75 -2.48
CA ASP A 26 -0.11 -11.72 -1.47
C ASP A 26 -1.50 -11.37 -0.88
N LEU A 27 -2.14 -10.29 -1.33
CA LEU A 27 -3.42 -9.83 -0.80
C LEU A 27 -4.59 -10.43 -1.58
N ILE A 28 -5.24 -11.43 -0.97
CA ILE A 28 -6.47 -12.09 -1.48
C ILE A 28 -7.57 -11.08 -1.85
N THR A 29 -7.64 -9.94 -1.16
CA THR A 29 -8.67 -8.92 -1.36
C THR A 29 -8.37 -7.93 -2.48
N CYS A 30 -7.18 -7.99 -3.06
CA CYS A 30 -6.73 -7.08 -4.11
C CYS A 30 -6.38 -7.82 -5.41
N SER A 31 -6.48 -9.16 -5.42
CA SER A 31 -6.35 -9.98 -6.63
C SER A 31 -7.60 -9.85 -7.51
N VAL A 32 -7.39 -9.48 -8.77
CA VAL A 32 -8.37 -9.68 -9.83
C VAL A 32 -8.55 -11.19 -10.01
N ASP A 33 -9.79 -11.65 -10.15
CA ASP A 33 -10.20 -13.07 -10.23
C ASP A 33 -9.76 -13.75 -11.57
N THR A 34 -8.65 -13.32 -12.16
CA THR A 34 -8.12 -13.81 -13.44
C THR A 34 -6.99 -14.82 -13.29
N GLY A 35 -6.56 -15.16 -12.07
CA GLY A 35 -5.48 -16.14 -11.86
C GLY A 35 -4.09 -15.67 -12.29
N ASP A 36 -3.96 -14.40 -12.68
CA ASP A 36 -2.70 -13.74 -12.99
C ASP A 36 -2.30 -12.80 -11.85
N ALA A 37 -1.01 -12.79 -11.52
CA ALA A 37 -0.45 -11.84 -10.57
C ALA A 37 -0.77 -10.41 -11.03
N ILE A 38 -1.14 -9.55 -10.08
CA ILE A 38 -1.46 -8.13 -10.33
C ILE A 38 -0.34 -7.50 -11.15
N ASP A 39 -0.56 -7.28 -12.45
CA ASP A 39 0.29 -6.40 -13.24
C ASP A 39 -0.04 -4.97 -12.81
N SER A 40 0.73 -4.47 -11.85
CA SER A 40 0.53 -3.17 -11.20
C SER A 40 0.71 -1.98 -12.15
N ALA A 41 0.89 -2.23 -13.46
CA ALA A 41 1.09 -1.21 -14.48
C ALA A 41 -0.14 -0.32 -14.76
N GLY A 42 -1.33 -0.70 -14.27
CA GLY A 42 -2.57 0.07 -14.51
C GLY A 42 -3.50 0.25 -13.32
N GLU A 43 -3.29 -0.46 -12.21
CA GLU A 43 -4.19 -0.40 -11.07
C GLU A 43 -3.90 0.80 -10.16
N LYS A 44 -4.97 1.52 -9.83
CA LYS A 44 -4.93 2.70 -8.95
C LYS A 44 -5.55 2.31 -7.62
N PHE A 45 -4.74 2.37 -6.56
CA PHE A 45 -5.22 2.15 -5.20
C PHE A 45 -5.35 3.50 -4.54
N ARG A 46 -6.37 3.70 -3.70
CA ARG A 46 -6.43 4.91 -2.88
C ARG A 46 -5.84 4.60 -1.51
N ALA A 47 -4.91 5.43 -1.04
CA ALA A 47 -4.22 5.20 0.22
C ALA A 47 -4.57 6.26 1.26
N PHE A 48 -4.74 5.83 2.51
CA PHE A 48 -5.00 6.73 3.64
C PHE A 48 -4.12 6.37 4.83
N ASP A 49 -3.49 7.38 5.43
CA ASP A 49 -2.71 7.26 6.66
C ASP A 49 -3.63 7.32 7.87
N VAL A 50 -3.81 6.18 8.54
CA VAL A 50 -4.79 5.98 9.60
C VAL A 50 -4.47 6.82 10.83
N TRP A 51 -3.20 6.91 11.23
CA TRP A 51 -2.80 7.67 12.41
C TRP A 51 -2.51 9.13 12.11
N GLY A 52 -2.00 9.42 10.91
CA GLY A 52 -1.78 10.78 10.45
C GLY A 52 -3.08 11.50 10.04
N GLY A 53 -4.18 10.76 9.85
CA GLY A 53 -5.46 11.31 9.40
C GLY A 53 -5.37 11.96 8.01
N ARG A 54 -4.49 11.44 7.14
CA ARG A 54 -4.13 12.08 5.87
C ARG A 54 -4.46 11.16 4.69
N ASP A 55 -5.26 11.68 3.75
CA ASP A 55 -5.46 11.05 2.45
C ASP A 55 -4.19 11.23 1.59
N LEU A 56 -3.64 10.12 1.11
CA LEU A 56 -2.47 10.08 0.25
C LEU A 56 -2.84 10.07 -1.23
N GLY A 57 -4.13 9.96 -1.55
CA GLY A 57 -4.67 9.94 -2.91
C GLY A 57 -4.43 8.61 -3.62
N GLU A 58 -4.48 8.66 -4.95
CA GLU A 58 -4.19 7.51 -5.80
C GLU A 58 -2.68 7.19 -5.79
N ILE A 59 -2.35 5.95 -5.43
CA ILE A 59 -1.03 5.36 -5.55
C ILE A 59 -1.06 4.32 -6.68
N ASN A 60 0.04 4.23 -7.42
CA ASN A 60 0.18 3.36 -8.59
C ASN A 60 1.27 2.31 -8.33
N SER A 61 2.48 2.51 -8.86
CA SER A 61 3.56 1.54 -8.79
C SER A 61 4.37 1.64 -7.50
N THR A 62 4.55 2.86 -6.99
CA THR A 62 5.34 3.14 -5.79
C THR A 62 4.70 4.27 -5.01
N PHE A 63 4.89 4.26 -3.69
CA PHE A 63 4.64 5.42 -2.85
C PHE A 63 5.78 5.53 -1.84
N SER A 64 5.86 6.66 -1.13
CA SER A 64 6.87 6.86 -0.09
C SER A 64 6.22 7.42 1.16
N THR A 65 6.62 6.90 2.32
CA THR A 65 6.23 7.44 3.61
C THR A 65 7.43 7.54 4.54
N THR A 66 7.47 8.58 5.37
CA THR A 66 8.53 8.75 6.37
C THR A 66 8.05 8.17 7.68
N VAL A 67 8.80 7.20 8.21
CA VAL A 67 8.52 6.56 9.49
C VAL A 67 9.54 7.05 10.52
N PRO A 68 9.10 7.60 11.67
CA PRO A 68 10.00 8.02 12.75
C PRO A 68 10.90 6.90 13.26
N ALA A 69 11.99 7.24 13.95
CA ALA A 69 12.85 6.27 14.62
C ALA A 69 12.04 5.42 15.61
N HIS A 70 12.21 4.10 15.59
CA HIS A 70 11.42 3.15 16.39
C HIS A 70 9.90 3.30 16.23
N GLY A 71 9.45 3.90 15.13
CA GLY A 71 8.05 4.23 14.87
C GLY A 71 7.36 3.28 13.91
N CYS A 72 6.08 3.58 13.67
CA CYS A 72 5.25 2.87 12.71
C CYS A 72 4.35 3.87 11.95
N VAL A 73 4.02 3.55 10.71
CA VAL A 73 2.92 4.18 9.96
C VAL A 73 1.97 3.08 9.50
N LEU A 74 0.67 3.30 9.67
CA LEU A 74 -0.39 2.39 9.23
C LEU A 74 -1.15 3.04 8.08
N LEU A 75 -1.15 2.35 6.95
CA LEU A 75 -1.91 2.74 5.77
C LEU A 75 -3.07 1.77 5.58
N VAL A 76 -4.22 2.31 5.17
CA VAL A 76 -5.28 1.52 4.54
C VAL A 76 -5.25 1.80 3.04
N LEU A 77 -5.26 0.72 2.27
CA LEU A 77 -5.43 0.75 0.83
C LEU A 77 -6.85 0.33 0.48
N ASP A 78 -7.54 1.21 -0.23
CA ASP A 78 -8.76 0.85 -0.94
C ASP A 78 -8.35 0.16 -2.26
N CYS A 79 -8.70 -1.12 -2.35
CA CYS A 79 -8.39 -1.96 -3.50
C CYS A 79 -9.62 -1.98 -4.41
N PRO A 80 -9.52 -1.51 -5.67
CA PRO A 80 -10.64 -1.59 -6.59
C PRO A 80 -10.95 -3.07 -6.86
N LEU A 81 -12.16 -3.52 -6.48
CA LEU A 81 -12.72 -4.77 -6.97
C LEU A 81 -12.95 -4.61 -8.48
N VAL A 82 -12.04 -5.12 -9.31
CA VAL A 82 -12.30 -5.22 -10.74
C VAL A 82 -13.25 -6.40 -10.94
N ALA A 83 -14.55 -6.11 -11.00
CA ALA A 83 -15.56 -7.06 -11.44
C ALA A 83 -15.30 -7.35 -12.93
N VAL A 84 -14.91 -8.59 -13.25
CA VAL A 84 -14.86 -9.08 -14.63
C VAL A 84 -16.31 -9.27 -15.10
N LEU A 85 -16.75 -8.43 -16.05
CA LEU A 85 -18.03 -8.55 -16.75
C LEU A 85 -17.97 -9.60 -17.85
#